data_AF-A0A2V2L6I3-F1
#
_entry.id   AF-A0A2V2L6I3-F1
#
_cell.length_a   1.000
_cell.length_b   1.000
_cell.length_c   1.000
_cell.angle_alpha   90.00
_cell.angle_beta   90.00
_cell.angle_gamma   90.00
#
_symmetry.space_group_name_H-M   'P 1'
#
loop_
_entity.id
_entity.type
_entity.pdbx_description
1 polymer ?
#
loop_
_entity_poly.entity_id
_entity_poly.type
_entity_poly.pdbx_seq_one_letter_code
_entity_poly.pdbx_strand_id
1 'polypeptide(L)'
;IRDGGLPVGRRAGNHGFHAIVVPIARIEAFSEASPDELSPRSDLLGSLSVSGFGRSIGLRDTGDLVSLVEAGHTPALPVVSPSTGRNRYRFRPADIAAFHDRFVTLTSLSAATNLHRNTLKTRLLAFGVTPFTHGECSDGTVYLRTEAFSALAPSATGQRDVE
;
A
#
# COMPACT_ATOMS: atom_id res chain seq x y z
N ILE A 1 24.82 12.74 -19.51
CA ILE A 1 25.11 12.57 -18.07
C ILE A 1 25.49 13.96 -17.57
N ARG A 2 24.66 14.58 -16.71
CA ARG A 2 24.97 15.90 -16.14
C ARG A 2 26.01 15.69 -15.03
N ASP A 3 27.04 16.52 -15.04
CA ASP A 3 28.39 16.23 -14.55
C ASP A 3 28.52 16.29 -13.01
N GLY A 4 27.92 15.31 -12.34
CA GLY A 4 28.04 15.02 -10.89
C GLY A 4 28.56 13.60 -10.66
N GLY A 5 29.54 13.19 -11.45
CA GLY A 5 30.01 11.81 -11.54
C GLY A 5 30.66 11.31 -10.25
N LEU A 6 30.06 10.29 -9.64
CA LEU A 6 30.67 9.51 -8.57
C LEU A 6 31.83 8.69 -9.17
N PRO A 7 33.09 8.88 -8.74
CA PRO A 7 34.21 8.18 -9.34
C PRO A 7 34.10 6.67 -9.08
N VAL A 8 34.08 5.89 -10.15
CA VAL A 8 34.04 4.43 -10.11
C VAL A 8 35.43 3.86 -10.33
N GLY A 9 35.85 2.95 -9.47
CA GLY A 9 37.02 2.11 -9.64
C GLY A 9 36.62 0.68 -10.03
N ARG A 10 37.58 -0.10 -10.52
CA ARG A 10 37.38 -1.53 -10.77
C ARG A 10 38.43 -2.33 -10.00
N ARG A 11 38.01 -3.32 -9.21
CA ARG A 11 38.94 -4.24 -8.54
C ARG A 11 39.65 -5.11 -9.58
N ALA A 12 40.97 -5.11 -9.55
CA ALA A 12 41.79 -5.96 -10.41
C ALA A 12 41.48 -7.44 -10.14
N GLY A 13 41.39 -8.26 -11.20
CA GLY A 13 41.12 -9.70 -11.11
C GLY A 13 39.64 -10.11 -11.01
N ASN A 14 38.70 -9.17 -10.87
CA ASN A 14 37.27 -9.44 -10.83
C ASN A 14 36.57 -8.92 -12.10
N HIS A 15 35.63 -9.69 -12.64
CA HIS A 15 34.90 -9.37 -13.87
C HIS A 15 33.40 -9.26 -13.64
N GLY A 16 32.76 -8.20 -14.13
CA GLY A 16 31.31 -7.98 -14.00
C GLY A 16 30.96 -6.87 -12.99
N PHE A 17 29.67 -6.64 -12.77
CA PHE A 17 29.18 -5.51 -11.97
C PHE A 17 29.69 -5.50 -10.51
N HIS A 18 30.02 -6.67 -9.96
CA HIS A 18 30.58 -6.80 -8.61
C HIS A 18 32.04 -6.32 -8.49
N ALA A 19 32.72 -6.08 -9.62
CA ALA A 19 34.07 -5.53 -9.64
C ALA A 19 34.08 -4.00 -9.56
N ILE A 20 32.93 -3.34 -9.78
CA ILE A 20 32.78 -1.89 -9.71
C ILE A 20 32.76 -1.48 -8.24
N VAL A 21 33.66 -0.58 -7.87
CA VAL A 21 33.76 -0.03 -6.51
C VAL A 21 33.69 1.48 -6.54
N VAL A 22 33.22 2.07 -5.45
CA VAL A 22 33.18 3.51 -5.28
C VAL A 22 33.86 3.84 -3.95
N PRO A 23 34.66 4.93 -3.87
CA PRO A 23 35.20 5.37 -2.60
C PRO A 23 34.11 5.71 -1.59
N ILE A 24 34.15 5.11 -0.40
CA ILE A 24 33.12 5.34 0.64
C ILE A 24 33.04 6.81 1.06
N ALA A 25 34.18 7.50 1.19
CA ALA A 25 34.24 8.93 1.50
C ALA A 25 33.52 9.81 0.45
N ARG A 26 33.42 9.35 -0.81
CA ARG A 26 32.66 10.05 -1.84
C ARG A 26 31.16 9.79 -1.76
N ILE A 27 30.75 8.62 -1.30
CA ILE A 27 29.35 8.31 -1.01
C ILE A 27 28.88 9.18 0.16
N GLU A 28 29.70 9.28 1.21
CA GLU A 28 29.44 10.12 2.39
C GLU A 28 29.34 11.60 2.01
N ALA A 29 30.30 12.13 1.24
CA ALA A 29 30.23 13.51 0.76
C ALA A 29 29.01 13.79 -0.15
N PHE A 30 28.53 12.79 -0.90
CA PHE A 30 27.31 12.90 -1.70
C PHE A 30 26.05 12.92 -0.82
N SER A 31 26.08 12.19 0.31
CA SER A 31 25.04 12.24 1.33
C SER A 31 24.99 13.58 2.08
N GLU A 32 26.13 14.25 2.23
CA GLU A 32 26.24 15.54 2.93
C GLU A 32 25.96 16.73 2.00
N ALA A 33 26.28 16.64 0.71
CA ALA A 33 26.12 17.72 -0.26
C ALA A 33 24.66 17.98 -0.70
N SER A 34 23.72 17.09 -0.36
CA SER A 34 22.28 17.31 -0.58
C SER A 34 21.47 16.72 0.59
N PRO A 35 21.36 17.43 1.73
CA PRO A 35 20.57 16.97 2.88
C PRO A 35 19.08 16.82 2.55
N ASP A 36 18.59 17.53 1.54
CA ASP A 36 17.16 17.62 1.19
C ASP A 36 16.66 16.43 0.35
N GLU A 37 17.57 15.67 -0.29
CA GLU A 37 17.22 14.53 -1.17
C GLU A 37 17.53 13.15 -0.58
N LEU A 38 18.47 13.04 0.38
CA LEU A 38 18.95 11.74 0.90
C LEU A 38 18.61 11.47 2.37
N SER A 39 18.10 12.46 3.11
CA SER A 39 17.34 12.15 4.31
C SER A 39 16.11 11.36 3.85
N PRO A 40 15.80 10.15 4.37
CA PRO A 40 14.43 9.68 4.26
C PRO A 40 13.61 10.80 4.89
N ARG A 41 12.86 11.56 4.06
CA ARG A 41 11.90 12.54 4.57
C ARG A 41 11.20 11.84 5.71
N SER A 42 11.22 12.38 6.93
CA SER A 42 10.70 11.66 8.09
C SER A 42 9.28 11.15 7.83
N ASP A 43 8.53 11.88 7.00
CA ASP A 43 7.19 11.55 6.51
C ASP A 43 7.10 10.30 5.61
N LEU A 44 8.22 9.81 5.07
CA LEU A 44 8.32 8.63 4.22
C LEU A 44 8.82 7.40 4.95
N LEU A 45 9.36 7.55 6.16
CA LEU A 45 9.87 6.43 6.94
C LEU A 45 8.69 5.52 7.33
N GLY A 46 8.76 4.24 6.94
CA GLY A 46 7.66 3.30 7.12
C GLY A 46 6.46 3.50 6.18
N SER A 47 6.56 4.40 5.19
CA SER A 47 5.52 4.57 4.17
C SER A 47 5.56 3.47 3.10
N LEU A 48 4.39 3.01 2.66
CA LEU A 48 4.25 2.08 1.54
C LEU A 48 3.96 2.84 0.24
N SER A 49 4.47 2.33 -0.88
CA SER A 49 4.00 2.76 -2.19
C SER A 49 2.56 2.27 -2.43
N VAL A 50 1.83 2.89 -3.37
CA VAL A 50 0.52 2.39 -3.86
C VAL A 50 0.54 0.87 -4.09
N SER A 51 1.52 0.37 -4.84
CA SER A 51 1.63 -1.08 -5.12
C SER A 51 1.98 -1.91 -3.88
N GLY A 52 2.77 -1.37 -2.96
CA GLY A 52 3.11 -2.04 -1.70
C GLY A 52 1.89 -2.18 -0.80
N PHE A 53 1.14 -1.09 -0.65
CA PHE A 53 -0.08 -1.09 0.14
C PHE A 53 -1.17 -1.95 -0.52
N GLY A 54 -1.41 -1.81 -1.82
CA GLY A 54 -2.37 -2.64 -2.57
C GLY A 54 -2.13 -4.14 -2.36
N ARG A 55 -0.88 -4.61 -2.48
CA ARG A 55 -0.54 -6.02 -2.20
C ARG A 55 -0.86 -6.46 -0.77
N SER A 56 -0.63 -5.59 0.21
CA SER A 56 -0.92 -5.91 1.62
C SER A 56 -2.41 -6.12 1.90
N ILE A 57 -3.28 -5.45 1.13
CA ILE A 57 -4.74 -5.61 1.24
C ILE A 57 -5.33 -6.53 0.14
N GLY A 58 -4.48 -7.11 -0.69
CA GLY A 58 -4.86 -8.02 -1.78
C GLY A 58 -5.45 -7.34 -3.02
N LEU A 59 -5.29 -6.02 -3.17
CA LEU A 59 -5.55 -5.31 -4.42
C LEU A 59 -4.35 -5.46 -5.35
N ARG A 60 -4.58 -6.06 -6.52
CA ARG A 60 -3.54 -6.25 -7.54
C ARG A 60 -3.46 -5.09 -8.51
N ASP A 61 -4.59 -4.44 -8.79
CA ASP A 61 -4.61 -3.22 -9.58
C ASP A 61 -4.31 -2.03 -8.67
N THR A 62 -3.38 -1.21 -9.13
CA THR A 62 -2.98 0.01 -8.44
C THR A 62 -3.85 1.21 -8.81
N GLY A 63 -4.61 1.11 -9.90
CA GLY A 63 -5.51 2.16 -10.38
C GLY A 63 -6.61 2.45 -9.37
N ASP A 64 -7.25 1.42 -8.83
CA ASP A 64 -8.40 1.60 -7.93
C ASP A 64 -8.03 2.26 -6.61
N LEU A 65 -6.86 1.89 -6.07
CA LEU A 65 -6.33 2.54 -4.89
C LEU A 65 -5.97 4.00 -5.13
N VAL A 66 -5.50 4.34 -6.35
CA VAL A 66 -5.28 5.74 -6.75
C VAL A 66 -6.60 6.47 -6.89
N SER A 67 -7.62 5.85 -7.50
CA SER A 67 -8.95 6.45 -7.60
C SER A 67 -9.59 6.73 -6.24
N LEU A 68 -9.39 5.87 -5.24
CA LEU A 68 -9.84 6.12 -3.87
C LEU A 68 -9.14 7.33 -3.22
N VAL A 69 -7.86 7.54 -3.52
CA VAL A 69 -7.10 8.70 -3.05
C VAL A 69 -7.56 9.97 -3.75
N GLU A 70 -7.68 9.94 -5.08
CA GLU A 70 -8.09 11.09 -5.89
C GLU A 70 -9.52 11.52 -5.58
N ALA A 71 -10.40 10.58 -5.23
CA ALA A 71 -11.75 10.85 -4.75
C ALA A 71 -11.82 11.33 -3.28
N GLY A 72 -10.68 11.40 -2.57
CA GLY A 72 -10.62 11.86 -1.18
C GLY A 72 -11.14 10.84 -0.15
N HIS A 73 -11.32 9.58 -0.53
CA HIS A 73 -11.79 8.54 0.39
C HIS A 73 -10.70 8.05 1.32
N THR A 74 -9.43 8.14 0.90
CA THR A 74 -8.28 7.73 1.69
C THR A 74 -7.16 8.76 1.58
N PRO A 75 -6.60 9.23 2.71
CA PRO A 75 -5.47 10.13 2.68
C PRO A 75 -4.24 9.42 2.10
N ALA A 76 -3.43 10.15 1.33
CA ALA A 76 -2.12 9.68 0.90
C ALA A 76 -1.21 10.88 0.67
N LEU A 77 0.10 10.65 0.76
CA LEU A 77 1.11 11.65 0.52
C LEU A 77 1.50 11.65 -0.98
N PRO A 78 1.29 12.74 -1.72
CA PRO A 78 1.82 12.89 -3.07
C PRO A 78 3.35 13.10 -3.02
N VAL A 79 4.09 12.30 -3.78
CA VAL A 79 5.54 12.33 -3.88
C VAL A 79 5.92 12.39 -5.35
N VAL A 80 6.57 13.49 -5.74
CA VAL A 80 7.10 13.65 -7.09
C VAL A 80 8.39 12.85 -7.22
N SER A 81 8.45 11.96 -8.21
CA SER A 81 9.67 11.21 -8.53
C SER A 81 10.70 12.15 -9.18
N PRO A 82 11.89 12.37 -8.59
CA PRO A 82 12.90 13.27 -9.17
C PRO A 82 13.35 12.85 -10.58
N SER A 83 13.38 11.53 -10.82
CA SER A 83 13.83 10.93 -12.08
C SER A 83 12.83 11.00 -13.24
N THR A 84 11.54 11.12 -12.96
CA THR A 84 10.49 11.04 -14.00
C THR A 84 9.50 12.21 -13.97
N GLY A 85 9.56 13.07 -12.94
CA GLY A 85 8.63 14.17 -12.72
C GLY A 85 7.18 13.75 -12.44
N ARG A 86 6.90 12.45 -12.39
CA ARG A 86 5.55 11.92 -12.17
C ARG A 86 5.22 11.93 -10.68
N ASN A 87 3.98 12.33 -10.38
CA ASN A 87 3.44 12.25 -9.03
C ASN A 87 3.12 10.77 -8.71
N ARG A 88 3.53 10.32 -7.53
CA ARG A 88 3.24 8.99 -7.00
C ARG A 88 2.72 9.13 -5.59
N TYR A 89 1.70 8.36 -5.25
CA TYR A 89 1.20 8.34 -3.88
C TYR A 89 2.00 7.38 -2.99
N ARG A 90 2.13 7.77 -1.73
CA ARG A 90 2.64 6.93 -0.64
C ARG A 90 1.69 6.99 0.55
N PHE A 91 1.62 5.89 1.29
CA PHE A 91 0.74 5.72 2.44
C PHE A 91 1.58 5.57 3.69
N ARG A 92 1.46 6.52 4.61
CA ARG A 92 2.06 6.42 5.96
C ARG A 92 1.24 5.45 6.81
N PRO A 93 1.78 4.97 7.94
CA PRO A 93 1.02 4.13 8.87
C PRO A 93 -0.33 4.74 9.28
N ALA A 94 -0.39 6.06 9.50
CA ALA A 94 -1.63 6.77 9.81
C ALA A 94 -2.62 6.77 8.64
N ASP A 95 -2.12 6.89 7.41
CA ASP A 95 -2.95 6.87 6.21
C ASP A 95 -3.55 5.47 5.98
N ILE A 96 -2.75 4.43 6.23
CA ILE A 96 -3.19 3.02 6.20
C ILE A 96 -4.24 2.75 7.28
N ALA A 97 -4.04 3.28 8.49
CA ALA A 97 -5.04 3.16 9.56
C ALA A 97 -6.36 3.86 9.18
N ALA A 98 -6.31 5.05 8.59
CA ALA A 98 -7.49 5.77 8.11
C ALA A 98 -8.22 5.00 6.99
N PHE A 99 -7.50 4.34 6.09
CA PHE A 99 -8.10 3.41 5.14
C PHE A 99 -8.87 2.30 5.87
N HIS A 100 -8.21 1.62 6.82
CA HIS A 100 -8.79 0.49 7.52
C HIS A 100 -9.93 0.85 8.47
N ASP A 101 -10.07 2.11 8.88
CA ASP A 101 -11.19 2.60 9.68
C ASP A 101 -12.50 2.61 8.88
N ARG A 102 -12.42 3.03 7.61
CA ARG A 102 -13.59 3.13 6.72
C ARG A 102 -13.80 1.91 5.83
N PHE A 103 -12.71 1.33 5.35
CA PHE A 103 -12.72 0.29 4.33
C PHE A 103 -12.07 -1.00 4.81
N VAL A 104 -12.52 -2.10 4.23
CA VAL A 104 -11.93 -3.42 4.46
C VAL A 104 -11.93 -4.23 3.17
N THR A 105 -10.94 -5.09 2.98
CA THR A 105 -10.90 -6.03 1.86
C THR A 105 -11.11 -7.46 2.35
N LEU A 106 -11.39 -8.39 1.44
CA LEU A 106 -11.47 -9.83 1.79
C LEU A 106 -10.18 -10.35 2.44
N THR A 107 -9.02 -9.82 2.04
CA THR A 107 -7.73 -10.20 2.63
C THR A 107 -7.64 -9.74 4.08
N SER A 108 -8.00 -8.47 4.35
CA SER A 108 -8.02 -7.94 5.71
C SER A 108 -9.07 -8.62 6.59
N LEU A 109 -10.25 -8.94 6.03
CA LEU A 109 -11.28 -9.70 6.73
C LEU A 109 -10.84 -11.13 7.05
N SER A 110 -10.18 -11.80 6.11
CA SER A 110 -9.65 -13.15 6.32
C SER A 110 -8.60 -13.14 7.43
N ALA A 111 -7.69 -12.17 7.44
CA ALA A 111 -6.73 -11.98 8.52
C ALA A 111 -7.39 -11.70 9.87
N ALA A 112 -8.46 -10.89 9.91
CA ALA A 112 -9.15 -10.52 11.15
C ALA A 112 -10.06 -11.64 11.71
N THR A 113 -10.68 -12.44 10.84
CA THR A 113 -11.68 -13.45 11.22
C THR A 113 -11.16 -14.89 11.19
N ASN A 114 -9.97 -15.10 10.64
CA ASN A 114 -9.41 -16.42 10.32
C ASN A 114 -10.32 -17.28 9.42
N LEU A 115 -11.27 -16.66 8.70
CA LEU A 115 -12.15 -17.34 7.76
C LEU A 115 -11.55 -17.33 6.36
N HIS A 116 -11.85 -18.38 5.59
CA HIS A 116 -11.42 -18.46 4.20
C HIS A 116 -12.15 -17.42 3.33
N ARG A 117 -11.44 -16.85 2.35
CA ARG A 117 -11.96 -15.76 1.49
C ARG A 117 -13.29 -16.09 0.80
N ASN A 118 -13.50 -17.35 0.39
CA ASN A 118 -14.73 -17.75 -0.30
C ASN A 118 -15.92 -17.78 0.66
N THR A 119 -15.70 -18.20 1.91
CA THR A 119 -16.71 -18.19 2.97
C THR A 119 -17.13 -16.76 3.29
N LEU A 120 -16.16 -15.84 3.40
CA LEU A 120 -16.42 -14.42 3.59
C LEU A 120 -17.23 -13.83 2.44
N LYS A 121 -16.82 -14.12 1.19
CA LYS A 121 -17.53 -13.67 0.00
C LYS A 121 -18.98 -14.15 -0.02
N THR A 122 -19.24 -15.43 0.26
CA THR A 122 -20.59 -16.00 0.32
C THR A 122 -21.42 -15.36 1.43
N ARG A 123 -20.85 -15.11 2.61
CA ARG A 123 -21.56 -14.45 3.71
C ARG A 123 -21.92 -13.00 3.36
N LEU A 124 -20.97 -12.23 2.84
CA LEU A 124 -21.23 -10.85 2.42
C LEU A 124 -22.34 -10.79 1.37
N LEU A 125 -22.31 -11.68 0.37
CA LEU A 125 -23.38 -11.81 -0.63
C LEU A 125 -24.74 -12.17 -0.02
N ALA A 126 -24.78 -13.10 0.94
CA ALA A 126 -26.02 -13.53 1.59
C ALA A 126 -26.70 -12.39 2.39
N PHE A 127 -25.91 -11.46 2.93
CA PHE A 127 -26.40 -10.26 3.61
C PHE A 127 -26.58 -9.06 2.66
N GLY A 128 -26.41 -9.26 1.34
CA GLY A 128 -26.58 -8.20 0.35
C GLY A 128 -25.49 -7.13 0.37
N VAL A 129 -24.36 -7.37 1.03
CA VAL A 129 -23.25 -6.42 1.07
C VAL A 129 -22.52 -6.45 -0.26
N THR A 130 -22.62 -5.33 -0.99
CA THR A 130 -21.93 -5.14 -2.26
C THR A 130 -20.57 -4.50 -2.06
N PRO A 131 -19.60 -4.75 -2.96
CA PRO A 131 -18.36 -4.00 -2.99
C PRO A 131 -18.64 -2.50 -3.10
N PHE A 132 -17.80 -1.70 -2.46
CA PHE A 132 -17.84 -0.25 -2.57
C PHE A 132 -17.53 0.16 -4.02
N THR A 133 -18.46 0.87 -4.63
CA THR A 133 -18.33 1.42 -5.98
C THR A 133 -18.29 2.93 -5.90
N HIS A 134 -17.28 3.55 -6.51
CA HIS A 134 -17.21 5.01 -6.63
C HIS A 134 -16.87 5.42 -8.06
N GLY A 135 -17.81 6.12 -8.71
CA GLY A 135 -17.68 6.44 -10.13
C GLY A 135 -17.58 5.17 -10.98
N GLU A 136 -16.61 5.12 -11.89
CA GLU A 136 -16.32 3.94 -12.73
C GLU A 136 -15.42 2.90 -12.02
N CYS A 137 -14.98 3.19 -10.79
CA CYS A 137 -14.10 2.33 -10.02
C CYS A 137 -14.95 1.31 -9.24
N SER A 138 -15.13 0.14 -9.85
CA SER A 138 -15.85 -1.02 -9.33
C SER A 138 -14.86 -2.15 -9.08
N ASP A 139 -14.05 -2.04 -8.03
CA ASP A 139 -12.94 -2.97 -7.87
C ASP A 139 -13.33 -4.28 -7.17
N GLY A 140 -14.63 -4.50 -6.91
CA GLY A 140 -15.18 -5.79 -6.50
C GLY A 140 -14.65 -6.38 -5.18
N THR A 141 -13.73 -5.69 -4.50
CA THR A 141 -12.84 -6.27 -3.49
C THR A 141 -12.66 -5.37 -2.26
N VAL A 142 -13.08 -4.10 -2.34
CA VAL A 142 -13.14 -3.16 -1.22
C VAL A 142 -14.59 -3.06 -0.74
N TYR A 143 -14.79 -3.11 0.58
CA TYR A 143 -16.10 -3.03 1.23
C TYR A 143 -16.07 -1.97 2.31
N LEU A 144 -17.22 -1.39 2.64
CA LEU A 144 -17.34 -0.56 3.84
C LEU A 144 -17.17 -1.44 5.07
N ARG A 145 -16.31 -1.00 6.00
CA ARG A 145 -15.97 -1.75 7.20
C ARG A 145 -17.23 -2.04 8.03
N THR A 146 -18.07 -1.03 8.24
CA THR A 146 -19.30 -1.13 9.03
C THR A 146 -20.26 -2.18 8.50
N GLU A 147 -20.52 -2.17 7.19
CA GLU A 147 -21.43 -3.12 6.53
C GLU A 147 -20.86 -4.54 6.55
N ALA A 148 -19.57 -4.68 6.20
CA ALA A 148 -18.92 -5.98 6.15
C ALA A 148 -18.85 -6.65 7.53
N PHE A 149 -18.48 -5.91 8.57
CA PHE A 149 -18.47 -6.45 9.93
C PHE A 149 -19.88 -6.69 10.48
N SER A 150 -20.87 -5.88 10.12
CA SER A 150 -22.27 -6.13 10.53
C SER A 150 -22.81 -7.42 9.93
N ALA A 151 -22.50 -7.70 8.67
CA ALA A 151 -22.87 -8.96 8.01
C ALA A 151 -22.11 -10.19 8.53
N LEU A 152 -20.93 -9.99 9.11
CA LEU A 152 -20.10 -11.06 9.67
C LEU A 152 -20.27 -11.25 11.17
N ALA A 153 -20.92 -10.29 11.85
CA ALA A 153 -21.28 -10.43 13.25
C ALA A 153 -22.11 -11.70 13.41
N PRO A 154 -21.87 -12.50 14.46
CA PRO A 154 -22.76 -13.61 14.77
C PRO A 154 -24.14 -12.99 14.97
N SER A 155 -25.05 -13.29 14.04
CA SER A 155 -26.44 -12.90 14.18
C SER A 155 -26.89 -13.41 15.55
N ALA A 156 -27.33 -12.49 16.41
CA ALA A 156 -28.06 -12.81 17.63
C ALA A 156 -29.45 -13.36 17.27
N THR A 157 -29.49 -14.35 16.39
CA THR A 157 -30.68 -15.02 15.89
C THR A 157 -30.68 -16.42 16.45
N GLY A 158 -31.36 -16.55 17.59
CA GLY A 158 -32.24 -17.68 17.84
C GLY A 158 -31.56 -19.01 18.14
N GLN A 159 -30.93 -19.11 19.30
CA GLN A 159 -31.07 -20.35 20.08
C GLN A 159 -32.45 -20.29 20.76
N ARG A 160 -33.50 -20.65 19.99
CA ARG A 160 -34.79 -21.10 20.52
C ARG A 160 -34.95 -22.55 20.09
N ASP A 161 -34.90 -23.40 21.10
CA ASP A 161 -35.61 -24.67 21.30
C ASP A 161 -35.62 -25.73 20.19
N VAL A 162 -35.02 -26.89 20.50
CA VAL A 162 -35.57 -28.27 20.45
C VAL A 162 -34.57 -29.12 21.27
N GLU A 163 -34.85 -29.89 22.33
CA GLU A 163 -36.02 -30.37 23.07
C GLU A 163 -35.53 -30.76 24.48
#